data_AF-A0A399YU56-F1
#
_entry.id   AF-A0A399YU56-F1
#
_cell.length_a   1.000
_cell.length_b   1.000
_cell.length_c   1.000
_cell.angle_alpha   90.00
_cell.angle_beta   90.00
_cell.angle_gamma   90.00
#
_symmetry.space_group_name_H-M   'P 1'
#
loop_
_entity.id
_entity.type
_entity.pdbx_description
1 polymer ?
#
loop_
_entity_poly.entity_id
_entity_poly.type
_entity_poly.pdbx_seq_one_letter_code
_entity_poly.pdbx_strand_id
1 'polypeptide(L)' 'AETFLPIVQALPFVKAAEAKEDKLILSLDDPETHNPDIVRALVGAGAGIQFVGELRYSLEDVYLQLMKEEPATA' A
#
# COMPACT_ATOMS: atom_id res chain seq x y z
N ALA A 1 -5.52 0.25 12.03
CA ALA A 1 -5.51 -0.27 10.65
C ALA A 1 -6.00 -1.71 10.53
N GLU A 2 -5.60 -2.61 11.44
CA GLU A 2 -5.87 -4.05 11.37
C GLU A 2 -7.35 -4.44 11.31
N THR A 3 -8.24 -3.71 11.99
CA THR A 3 -9.70 -3.98 11.97
C THR A 3 -10.32 -3.86 10.57
N PHE A 4 -9.71 -3.05 9.69
CA PHE A 4 -10.22 -2.82 8.33
C PHE A 4 -9.55 -3.71 7.28
N LEU A 5 -8.49 -4.43 7.65
CA LEU A 5 -7.78 -5.38 6.78
C LEU A 5 -8.70 -6.42 6.11
N PRO A 6 -9.64 -7.09 6.82
CA PRO A 6 -10.53 -8.05 6.16
C PRO A 6 -11.50 -7.40 5.16
N ILE A 7 -11.85 -6.13 5.34
CA ILE A 7 -12.75 -5.41 4.43
C ILE A 7 -12.08 -5.16 3.09
N VAL A 8 -10.81 -4.73 3.10
CA VAL A 8 -10.04 -4.51 1.88
C VAL A 8 -9.64 -5.82 1.21
N GLN A 9 -9.36 -6.89 1.98
CA GLN A 9 -9.08 -8.22 1.43
C GLN A 9 -10.28 -8.85 0.73
N ALA A 10 -11.51 -8.48 1.10
CA ALA A 10 -12.72 -8.95 0.45
C ALA A 10 -12.97 -8.30 -0.92
N LEU A 11 -12.21 -7.26 -1.29
CA LEU A 11 -12.37 -6.58 -2.57
C LEU A 11 -11.66 -7.36 -3.70
N PRO A 12 -12.34 -7.64 -4.82
CA PRO A 12 -11.84 -8.55 -5.85
C PRO A 12 -10.64 -8.01 -6.63
N PHE A 13 -10.41 -6.70 -6.58
CA PHE A 13 -9.31 -6.00 -7.26
C PHE A 13 -8.09 -5.76 -6.35
N VAL A 14 -8.15 -6.19 -5.08
CA VAL A 14 -7.04 -6.09 -4.14
C VAL A 14 -6.16 -7.33 -4.27
N LYS A 15 -4.92 -7.15 -4.73
CA LYS A 15 -3.95 -8.27 -4.87
C LYS A 15 -3.29 -8.62 -3.55
N ALA A 16 -2.92 -7.60 -2.79
CA ALA A 16 -2.33 -7.73 -1.47
C ALA A 16 -2.82 -6.59 -0.60
N ALA A 17 -3.01 -6.88 0.68
CA ALA A 17 -3.36 -5.89 1.68
C ALA A 17 -2.62 -6.22 2.98
N GLU A 18 -1.95 -5.21 3.52
CA GLU A 18 -1.20 -5.30 4.76
C GLU A 18 -1.55 -4.12 5.65
N ALA A 19 -1.76 -4.38 6.94
CA ALA A 19 -1.87 -3.35 7.94
C ALA A 19 -0.49 -3.17 8.59
N LYS A 20 0.10 -1.99 8.46
CA LYS A 20 1.38 -1.66 9.07
C LYS A 20 1.20 -0.44 9.96
N GLU A 21 1.30 -0.64 11.27
CA GLU A 21 1.07 0.39 12.28
C GLU A 21 -0.32 1.04 12.09
N ASP A 22 -0.37 2.33 11.75
CA ASP A 22 -1.58 3.09 11.47
C ASP A 22 -1.92 3.22 9.98
N LYS A 23 -1.21 2.50 9.11
CA LYS A 23 -1.39 2.55 7.65
C LYS A 23 -1.91 1.24 7.10
N LEU A 24 -2.71 1.34 6.05
CA LEU A 24 -3.08 0.21 5.18
C LEU A 24 -2.30 0.33 3.88
N ILE A 25 -1.51 -0.68 3.58
CA ILE A 25 -0.77 -0.80 2.32
C ILE A 25 -1.54 -1.78 1.45
N LEU A 26 -1.96 -1.31 0.27
CA LEU A 26 -2.74 -2.09 -0.68
C LEU A 26 -1.99 -2.16 -2.01
N SER A 27 -1.96 -3.35 -2.61
CA SER A 27 -1.47 -3.55 -3.97
C SER A 27 -2.64 -3.75 -4.92
N LEU A 28 -2.71 -2.91 -5.94
CA LEU A 28 -3.81 -2.79 -6.90
C LEU A 28 -3.22 -2.72 -8.31
N ASP A 29 -3.94 -3.20 -9.32
CA ASP A 29 -3.54 -3.02 -10.72
C ASP A 29 -3.85 -1.61 -11.24
N ASP A 30 -5.04 -1.12 -10.93
CA ASP A 30 -5.53 0.18 -11.40
C ASP A 30 -5.96 1.06 -10.20
N PRO A 31 -5.01 1.74 -9.54
CA PRO A 31 -5.30 2.52 -8.35
C PRO A 31 -6.24 3.69 -8.64
N GLU A 32 -6.20 4.29 -9.83
CA GLU A 32 -7.06 5.43 -10.19
C GLU A 32 -8.54 5.02 -10.23
N THR A 33 -8.84 3.85 -10.77
CA THR A 33 -10.21 3.33 -10.84
C THR A 33 -10.68 2.73 -9.51
N HIS A 34 -9.79 2.05 -8.77
CA HIS A 34 -10.18 1.27 -7.59
C HIS A 34 -10.09 2.03 -6.26
N ASN A 35 -9.27 3.08 -6.15
CA ASN A 35 -9.14 3.86 -4.91
C ASN A 35 -10.48 4.43 -4.40
N PRO A 36 -11.36 5.00 -5.25
CA PRO A 36 -12.65 5.50 -4.79
C PRO A 36 -13.52 4.43 -4.13
N ASP A 37 -13.53 3.20 -4.66
CA ASP A 37 -14.32 2.09 -4.09
C ASP A 37 -13.74 1.59 -2.77
N ILE A 38 -12.41 1.53 -2.64
CA ILE A 38 -11.73 1.22 -1.37
C ILE A 38 -12.07 2.26 -0.31
N VAL A 39 -11.95 3.54 -0.67
CA VAL A 39 -12.27 4.67 0.21
C VAL A 39 -13.72 4.57 0.69
N ARG A 40 -14.67 4.28 -0.21
CA ARG A 40 -16.08 4.10 0.15
C ARG A 40 -16.29 2.92 1.08
N ALA A 41 -15.67 1.77 0.82
CA ALA A 41 -15.79 0.59 1.66
C ALA A 41 -15.25 0.84 3.08
N LEU A 42 -14.09 1.51 3.18
CA LEU A 42 -13.46 1.87 4.45
C LEU A 42 -14.29 2.90 5.22
N VAL A 43 -14.75 3.97 4.58
CA VAL A 43 -15.60 5.00 5.20
C VAL A 43 -16.95 4.41 5.64
N GLY A 44 -17.55 3.55 4.82
CA GLY A 44 -18.79 2.83 5.17
C GLY A 44 -18.65 1.92 6.39
N ALA A 45 -17.44 1.40 6.63
CA ALA A 45 -17.09 0.65 7.84
C ALA A 45 -16.69 1.53 9.03
N GLY A 46 -16.72 2.85 8.91
CA GLY A 46 -16.37 3.80 9.97
C GLY A 46 -14.89 4.19 10.03
N ALA A 47 -14.10 3.91 9.00
CA ALA A 47 -12.70 4.34 8.95
C ALA A 47 -12.59 5.85 8.70
N GLY A 48 -11.85 6.56 9.57
CA GLY A 48 -11.46 7.95 9.36
C GLY A 48 -10.24 8.05 8.47
N ILE A 49 -10.43 8.24 7.17
CA ILE A 49 -9.33 8.32 6.20
C ILE A 49 -8.68 9.71 6.27
N GLN A 50 -7.41 9.75 6.67
CA GLN A 50 -6.64 10.99 6.78
C GLN A 50 -5.97 11.39 5.47
N PHE A 51 -5.39 10.43 4.76
CA PHE A 51 -4.69 10.66 3.50
C PHE A 51 -4.76 9.39 2.64
N VAL A 52 -4.88 9.56 1.32
CA VAL A 52 -4.78 8.49 0.33
C VAL A 52 -3.74 8.92 -0.68
N GLY A 53 -2.71 8.10 -0.86
CA GLY A 53 -1.64 8.38 -1.81
C GLY A 53 -1.07 7.09 -2.38
N GLU A 54 -0.49 7.19 -3.56
CA GLU A 54 0.28 6.12 -4.17
C GLU A 54 1.59 5.92 -3.40
N LEU A 55 1.93 4.67 -3.07
CA LEU A 55 3.24 4.34 -2.51
C LEU A 55 4.28 4.42 -3.62
N ARG A 56 4.80 5.62 -3.88
CA ARG A 56 5.95 5.80 -4.78
C ARG A 56 7.21 5.48 -4.00
N TYR A 57 7.88 4.39 -4.34
CA TYR A 57 9.27 4.20 -3.91
C TYR A 57 10.12 5.30 -4.55
N SER A 58 10.78 6.12 -3.73
CA SER A 58 11.77 7.06 -4.22
C SER A 58 12.93 6.29 -4.88
N LEU A 59 13.46 6.81 -5.99
CA LEU A 59 14.67 6.26 -6.64
C LEU A 59 15.88 6.17 -5.68
N GLU A 60 15.84 6.99 -4.63
CA GLU A 60 16.78 7.03 -3.50
C GLU A 60 16.88 5.67 -2.80
N ASP A 61 15.74 5.01 -2.54
CA ASP A 61 15.68 3.70 -1.88
C ASP A 61 16.09 2.55 -2.81
N VAL A 62 15.83 2.68 -4.11
CA VAL A 62 16.23 1.66 -5.12
C VAL A 62 17.75 1.66 -5.33
N TYR A 63 18.38 2.84 -5.37
CA TYR A 63 19.83 2.97 -5.52
C TYR A 63 20.60 2.43 -4.30
N LEU A 64 20.10 2.69 -3.08
CA LEU A 64 20.65 2.16 -1.83
C LEU A 64 20.60 0.62 -1.74
N GLN A 65 19.63 -0.02 -2.41
CA GLN A 65 19.53 -1.47 -2.45
C GLN A 65 20.51 -2.09 -3.47
N LEU A 66 20.74 -1.44 -4.62
CA LEU A 66 21.69 -1.88 -5.65
C LEU A 66 23.16 -1.68 -5.26
N MET A 67 23.51 -0.63 -4.51
CA MET A 67 24.90 -0.36 -4.11
C MET A 67 25.43 -1.26 -2.98
N LYS A 68 24.58 -2.05 -2.31
CA LYS A 68 25.03 -2.97 -1.23
C LYS A 68 25.58 -4.31 -1.75
N GLU A 69 25.53 -4.54 -3.07
CA GLU A 69 26.00 -5.77 -3.73
C GLU A 69 27.34 -5.64 -4.45
N GLU A 70 28.15 -4.61 -4.18
CA GLU A 70 29.57 -4.63 -4.54
C GLU A 70 30.42 -5.16 -3.36
N PRO A 71 30.76 -6.46 -3.31
CA PRO A 71 31.98 -6.86 -2.65
C PRO A 71 33.13 -6.26 -3.46
N ALA A 72 33.80 -5.27 -2.88
CA ALA A 72 35.12 -4.84 -3.29
C ALA A 72 36.05 -6.06 -3.34
N THR A 73 36.24 -6.64 -4.52
CA THR A 73 37.36 -7.54 -4.78
C THR A 73 38.40 -6.77 -5.59
N ALA A 74 39.38 -6.29 -4.82
CA ALA A 74 40.73 -5.98 -5.27
C ALA A 74 41.43 -7.21 -5.86
#